data_AF-A0A4R4LCT4-F1
#
_entry.id   AF-A0A4R4LCT4-F1
#
_cell.length_a   1.000
_cell.length_b   1.000
_cell.length_c   1.000
_cell.angle_alpha   90.00
_cell.angle_beta   90.00
_cell.angle_gamma   90.00
#
_symmetry.space_group_name_H-M   'P 1'
#
loop_
_entity.id
_entity.type
_entity.pdbx_description
1 polymer ?
#
loop_
_entity_poly.entity_id
_entity_poly.type
_entity_poly.pdbx_seq_one_letter_code
_entity_poly.pdbx_strand_id
1 'polypeptide(L)'
;MRTTAAVAAVVGAISPFGDPNGCALGLMIEALVATRTRTALGDDVRGILDPTHPSTKGDVCIAMELRAPGHDRVRALGARLRHPGGQLADAVPVSQVTWTSAQQIAADVPERH
;
A
#
# COMPACT_ATOMS: atom_id res chain seq x y z
N MET A 1 -6.12 6.78 -23.33
CA MET A 1 -4.82 6.96 -23.98
C MET A 1 -3.75 6.33 -23.09
N ARG A 2 -2.90 5.45 -23.61
CA ARG A 2 -1.80 4.82 -22.85
C ARG A 2 -0.52 5.63 -23.02
N THR A 3 0.26 5.79 -21.96
CA THR A 3 1.57 6.48 -21.97
C THR A 3 2.63 5.62 -21.31
N THR A 4 3.88 5.81 -21.73
CA THR A 4 5.08 5.24 -21.08
C THR A 4 5.97 6.32 -20.47
N ALA A 5 5.63 7.59 -20.64
CA ALA A 5 6.33 8.70 -20.03
C ALA A 5 5.93 8.84 -18.56
N ALA A 6 6.87 8.65 -17.63
CA ALA A 6 6.61 8.72 -16.20
C ALA A 6 5.95 10.04 -15.78
N VAL A 7 6.43 11.17 -16.31
CA VAL A 7 5.87 12.51 -16.03
C VAL A 7 4.39 12.60 -16.41
N ALA A 8 4.00 12.02 -17.55
CA ALA A 8 2.61 12.01 -17.98
C ALA A 8 1.74 11.06 -17.13
N ALA A 9 2.33 10.00 -16.58
CA ALA A 9 1.62 9.05 -15.72
C ALA A 9 1.36 9.62 -14.31
N VAL A 10 2.25 10.48 -13.78
CA VAL A 10 2.09 11.12 -12.45
C VAL A 10 0.80 11.90 -12.32
N VAL A 11 0.37 12.59 -13.39
CA VAL A 11 -0.87 13.40 -13.43
C VAL A 11 -2.01 12.67 -14.15
N GLY A 12 -1.81 11.40 -14.50
CA GLY A 12 -2.77 10.58 -15.24
C GLY A 12 -3.42 9.52 -14.35
N ALA A 13 -3.84 8.43 -14.98
CA ALA A 13 -4.38 7.25 -14.31
C ALA A 13 -3.52 6.02 -14.60
N ILE A 14 -3.42 5.12 -13.61
CA ILE A 14 -2.75 3.83 -13.76
C ILE A 14 -3.83 2.79 -14.12
N SER A 15 -3.60 2.04 -15.20
CA SER A 15 -4.52 0.95 -15.59
C SER A 15 -4.50 -0.17 -14.54
N PRO A 16 -5.66 -0.74 -14.18
CA PRO A 16 -5.70 -1.90 -13.30
C PRO A 16 -5.02 -3.10 -13.95
N PHE A 17 -4.47 -4.01 -13.14
CA PHE A 17 -3.91 -5.26 -13.65
C PHE A 17 -5.02 -6.20 -14.16
N GLY A 18 -4.69 -7.19 -14.99
CA GLY A 18 -5.62 -8.30 -15.30
C GLY A 18 -6.93 -7.90 -15.99
N ASP A 19 -6.91 -6.82 -16.79
CA ASP A 19 -8.02 -6.39 -17.64
C ASP A 19 -9.33 -6.17 -16.83
N PRO A 20 -10.56 -6.46 -17.31
CA PRO A 20 -11.78 -6.24 -16.52
C PRO A 20 -11.78 -6.86 -15.12
N ASN A 21 -11.08 -7.98 -14.92
CA ASN A 21 -11.10 -8.68 -13.65
C ASN A 21 -10.39 -7.90 -12.55
N GLY A 22 -9.22 -7.30 -12.83
CA GLY A 22 -8.56 -6.49 -11.81
C GLY A 22 -9.24 -5.14 -11.61
N CYS A 23 -9.93 -4.61 -12.62
CA CYS A 23 -10.82 -3.46 -12.44
C CYS A 23 -11.96 -3.79 -11.45
N ALA A 24 -12.66 -4.90 -11.68
CA ALA A 24 -13.74 -5.36 -10.81
C ALA A 24 -13.25 -5.65 -9.38
N LEU A 25 -12.07 -6.27 -9.24
CA LEU A 25 -11.45 -6.53 -7.94
C LEU A 25 -11.10 -5.22 -7.20
N GLY A 26 -10.52 -4.24 -7.89
CA GLY A 26 -10.21 -2.93 -7.31
C GLY A 26 -11.44 -2.24 -6.76
N LEU A 27 -12.52 -2.19 -7.55
CA LEU A 27 -13.81 -1.63 -7.14
C LEU A 27 -14.44 -2.40 -5.98
N MET A 28 -14.34 -3.72 -5.96
CA MET A 28 -14.86 -4.55 -4.87
C MET A 28 -14.12 -4.27 -3.55
N ILE A 29 -12.79 -4.14 -3.58
CA ILE A 29 -11.99 -3.79 -2.40
C ILE A 29 -12.35 -2.39 -1.91
N GLU A 30 -12.45 -1.42 -2.81
CA GLU A 30 -12.83 -0.04 -2.48
C GLU A 30 -14.20 0.01 -1.79
N ALA A 31 -15.21 -0.63 -2.39
CA ALA A 31 -16.55 -0.69 -1.82
C ALA A 31 -16.56 -1.41 -0.47
N LEU A 32 -15.85 -2.54 -0.32
CA LEU A 32 -15.75 -3.26 0.94
C LEU A 32 -15.17 -2.38 2.05
N VAL A 33 -14.06 -1.70 1.78
CA VAL A 33 -13.39 -0.86 2.78
C VAL A 33 -14.27 0.33 3.15
N ALA A 34 -14.72 1.10 2.17
CA ALA A 34 -15.49 2.31 2.41
C ALA A 34 -16.81 2.02 3.13
N THR A 35 -17.53 0.95 2.73
CA THR A 35 -18.79 0.59 3.40
C THR A 35 -18.59 0.12 4.84
N ARG A 36 -17.50 -0.59 5.13
CA ARG A 36 -17.22 -1.11 6.48
C ARG A 36 -16.66 -0.06 7.42
N THR A 37 -15.91 0.90 6.91
CA THR A 37 -15.24 1.92 7.70
C THR A 37 -15.95 3.27 7.66
N ARG A 38 -16.98 3.42 6.81
CA ARG A 38 -17.69 4.68 6.51
C ARG A 38 -16.74 5.79 6.05
N THR A 39 -15.80 5.44 5.17
CA THR A 39 -14.82 6.37 4.60
C THR A 39 -15.17 6.79 3.17
N ALA A 40 -14.39 7.71 2.61
CA ALA A 40 -14.60 8.23 1.26
C ALA A 40 -14.40 7.19 0.16
N LEU A 41 -14.88 7.51 -1.04
CA LEU A 41 -14.80 6.71 -2.28
C LEU A 41 -14.21 7.57 -3.41
N GLY A 42 -13.47 6.94 -4.34
CA GLY A 42 -12.97 7.58 -5.56
C GLY A 42 -12.19 8.86 -5.28
N ASP A 43 -12.52 9.92 -6.01
CA ASP A 43 -11.85 11.22 -5.95
C ASP A 43 -12.01 11.94 -4.58
N ASP A 44 -12.94 11.51 -3.73
CA ASP A 44 -13.10 12.03 -2.38
C ASP A 44 -12.07 11.44 -1.38
N VAL A 45 -11.29 10.45 -1.80
CA VAL A 45 -10.16 9.92 -1.02
C VAL A 45 -8.96 10.88 -1.12
N ARG A 46 -8.67 11.57 -0.01
CA ARG A 46 -7.67 12.64 0.10
C ARG A 46 -6.69 12.38 1.24
N GLY A 47 -5.62 13.16 1.32
CA GLY A 47 -4.66 13.11 2.42
C GLY A 47 -3.74 11.87 2.42
N ILE A 48 -3.50 11.26 1.24
CA ILE A 48 -2.58 10.11 1.08
C ILE A 48 -1.22 10.54 0.51
N LEU A 49 -1.24 11.38 -0.53
CA LEU A 49 -0.02 11.91 -1.18
C LEU A 49 0.15 13.42 -0.96
N ASP A 50 -0.64 13.98 -0.06
CA ASP A 50 -0.66 15.40 0.27
C ASP A 50 -0.79 15.55 1.79
N PRO A 51 0.05 16.37 2.45
CA PRO A 51 -0.02 16.57 3.89
C PRO A 51 -1.06 17.62 4.32
N THR A 52 -1.69 18.34 3.40
CA THR A 52 -2.59 19.47 3.74
C THR A 52 -3.99 19.03 4.15
N HIS A 53 -4.42 17.83 3.75
CA HIS A 53 -5.73 17.27 4.12
C HIS A 53 -5.56 16.07 5.06
N PRO A 54 -6.43 15.90 6.07
CA PRO A 54 -6.47 14.66 6.82
C PRO A 54 -6.81 13.49 5.88
N SER A 55 -6.27 12.31 6.18
CA SER A 55 -6.54 11.12 5.38
C SER A 55 -8.01 10.72 5.48
N THR A 56 -8.67 10.51 4.34
CA THR A 56 -10.08 10.05 4.27
C THR A 56 -10.22 8.60 3.80
N LYS A 57 -9.11 7.87 3.68
CA LYS A 57 -9.09 6.44 3.34
C LYS A 57 -9.42 5.58 4.57
N GLY A 58 -10.11 4.46 4.36
CA GLY A 58 -10.31 3.42 5.36
C GLY A 58 -9.34 2.25 5.20
N ASP A 59 -9.27 1.39 6.22
CA ASP A 59 -8.52 0.14 6.19
C ASP A 59 -9.35 -0.98 6.82
N VAL A 60 -9.29 -2.19 6.26
CA VAL A 60 -9.95 -3.39 6.80
C VAL A 60 -8.89 -4.44 7.12
N CYS A 61 -8.92 -4.98 8.33
CA CYS A 61 -8.07 -6.08 8.76
C CYS A 61 -8.92 -7.35 8.95
N ILE A 62 -8.48 -8.46 8.35
CA ILE A 62 -9.14 -9.78 8.46
C ILE A 62 -8.16 -10.75 9.12
N ALA A 63 -8.48 -11.21 10.32
CA ALA A 63 -7.74 -12.25 11.01
C ALA A 63 -8.45 -13.60 10.87
N MET A 64 -7.69 -14.65 10.58
CA MET A 64 -8.20 -16.03 10.46
C MET A 64 -7.47 -16.95 11.44
N GLU A 65 -8.21 -17.76 12.17
CA GLU A 65 -7.62 -18.78 13.05
C GLU A 65 -7.26 -20.04 12.26
N LEU A 66 -5.96 -20.27 12.08
CA LEU A 66 -5.42 -21.40 11.31
C LEU A 66 -5.60 -22.77 11.99
N ARG A 67 -6.05 -22.80 13.25
CA ARG A 67 -6.30 -24.03 14.01
C ARG A 67 -7.76 -24.46 14.02
N ALA A 68 -8.64 -23.70 13.37
CA ALA A 68 -10.02 -24.09 13.20
C ALA A 68 -10.11 -25.41 12.39
N PRO A 69 -11.11 -26.28 12.68
CA PRO A 69 -11.30 -27.53 11.95
C PRO A 69 -11.39 -27.30 10.43
N GLY A 70 -10.63 -28.08 9.64
CA GLY A 70 -10.62 -27.99 8.16
C GLY A 70 -9.47 -27.16 7.54
N HIS A 71 -8.59 -26.57 8.35
CA HIS A 71 -7.47 -25.72 7.88
C HIS A 71 -6.10 -26.44 7.83
N ASP A 72 -6.05 -27.76 8.03
CA ASP A 72 -4.86 -28.61 8.10
C ASP A 72 -4.11 -28.79 6.76
N ARG A 73 -4.77 -28.54 5.62
CA ARG A 73 -4.22 -28.81 4.27
C ARG A 73 -3.44 -27.67 3.61
N VAL A 74 -3.39 -26.48 4.23
CA VAL A 74 -2.87 -25.26 3.59
C VAL A 74 -1.32 -25.23 3.48
N ARG A 75 -0.59 -25.96 4.33
CA ARG A 75 0.88 -25.86 4.41
C ARG A 75 1.65 -26.28 3.14
N ALA A 76 1.05 -27.09 2.26
CA ALA A 76 1.78 -27.72 1.15
C ALA A 76 2.07 -26.78 -0.04
N LEU A 77 1.25 -25.76 -0.28
CA LEU A 77 1.38 -24.89 -1.45
C LEU A 77 2.51 -23.84 -1.28
N GLY A 78 2.55 -23.18 -0.12
CA GLY A 78 3.51 -22.10 0.15
C GLY A 78 4.98 -22.55 0.21
N ALA A 79 5.23 -23.84 0.47
CA ALA A 79 6.59 -24.39 0.42
C ALA A 79 7.11 -24.56 -1.02
N ARG A 80 6.21 -24.78 -2.00
CA ARG A 80 6.57 -25.05 -3.41
C ARG A 80 6.84 -23.79 -4.22
N LEU A 81 6.35 -22.64 -3.77
CA LEU A 81 6.45 -21.34 -4.45
C LEU A 81 7.35 -20.34 -3.68
N ARG A 82 8.07 -20.80 -2.65
CA ARG A 82 8.94 -19.95 -1.85
C ARG A 82 10.18 -19.58 -2.67
N HIS A 83 10.23 -18.34 -3.12
CA HIS A 83 11.51 -17.70 -3.43
C HIS A 83 12.20 -17.33 -2.10
N PRO A 84 13.53 -17.50 -1.97
CA PRO A 84 14.26 -16.95 -0.83
C PRO A 84 13.99 -15.45 -0.77
N GLY A 85 13.38 -14.99 0.32
CA GLY A 85 13.26 -13.56 0.57
C GLY A 85 14.65 -12.99 0.82
N GLY A 86 14.97 -11.84 0.22
CA GLY A 86 16.18 -11.11 0.55
C GLY A 86 16.21 -10.81 2.06
N GLN A 87 17.35 -11.06 2.70
CA GLN A 87 17.50 -10.86 4.13
C GLN A 87 17.68 -9.35 4.40
N LEU A 88 16.82 -8.75 5.22
CA LEU A 88 16.94 -7.37 5.73
C LEU A 88 18.09 -7.20 6.75
N ALA A 89 19.07 -8.11 6.78
CA ALA A 89 20.16 -8.06 7.75
C ALA A 89 21.20 -6.97 7.43
N ASP A 90 21.24 -6.49 6.19
CA ASP A 90 22.13 -5.42 5.74
C ASP A 90 21.43 -4.05 5.73
N ALA A 91 22.23 -2.99 5.61
CA ALA A 91 21.73 -1.63 5.50
C ALA A 91 20.77 -1.47 4.30
N VAL A 92 19.65 -0.77 4.53
CA VAL A 92 18.68 -0.45 3.46
C VAL A 92 19.23 0.71 2.64
N PRO A 93 19.40 0.56 1.31
CA PRO A 93 19.83 1.67 0.47
C PRO A 93 18.73 2.75 0.42
N VAL A 94 19.11 3.99 0.69
CA VAL A 94 18.22 5.15 0.68
C VAL A 94 18.73 6.16 -0.35
N SER A 95 17.84 6.82 -1.08
CA SER A 95 18.24 7.86 -2.03
C SER A 95 18.86 9.06 -1.31
N GLN A 96 19.81 9.75 -1.96
CA GLN A 96 20.43 10.93 -1.36
C GLN A 96 19.40 12.00 -0.98
N VAL A 97 18.35 12.19 -1.80
CA VAL A 97 17.28 13.16 -1.53
C VAL A 97 16.52 12.81 -0.25
N THR A 98 16.17 11.54 -0.08
CA THR A 98 15.50 11.04 1.13
C THR A 98 16.39 11.18 2.36
N TRP A 99 17.68 10.87 2.25
CA TRP A 99 18.64 11.02 3.34
C TRP A 99 18.78 12.48 3.79
N THR A 100 18.96 13.41 2.85
CA THR A 100 19.04 14.85 3.14
C THR A 100 17.74 15.36 3.80
N SER A 101 16.57 14.96 3.31
CA SER A 101 15.28 15.33 3.94
C SER A 101 15.18 14.82 5.38
N ALA A 102 15.61 13.60 5.66
CA ALA A 102 15.61 13.06 7.01
C ALA A 102 16.53 13.86 7.96
N GLN A 103 17.72 14.27 7.48
CA GLN A 103 18.65 15.11 8.25
C GLN A 103 18.05 16.49 8.55
N GLN A 104 17.32 17.10 7.61
CA GLN A 104 16.64 18.38 7.82
C GLN A 104 15.56 18.27 8.90
N ILE A 105 14.70 17.23 8.81
CA ILE A 105 13.67 16.98 9.83
C ILE A 105 14.31 16.78 11.21
N ALA A 106 15.41 16.03 11.30
CA ALA A 106 16.09 15.79 12.56
C ALA A 106 16.66 17.08 13.18
N ALA A 107 17.16 18.00 12.37
CA ALA A 107 17.66 19.30 12.84
C ALA A 107 16.54 20.23 13.35
N ASP A 108 15.32 20.08 12.83
CA ASP A 108 14.16 20.89 13.21
C ASP A 108 13.43 20.37 14.47
N VAL A 109 13.83 19.21 15.03
CA VAL A 109 13.28 18.70 16.29
C VAL A 109 13.99 19.39 17.46
N PRO A 110 13.30 20.21 18.28
CA PRO A 110 13.92 20.82 19.45
C PRO A 110 14.38 19.76 20.45
N GLU A 111 15.59 19.92 20.99
CA GLU A 111 16.13 19.09 22.06
C GLU A 111 15.12 19.05 23.23
N ARG A 112 14.67 17.85 23.58
CA ARG A 112 13.79 17.68 24.74
C ARG A 112 14.63 17.84 26.00
N HIS A 113 14.63 19.05 26.58
CA HIS A 113 15.11 19.32 27.94
C HIS A 113 14.17 18.71 28.99
#